data_AF-A0A4Q0LKV3-F1
#
_entry.id   AF-A0A4Q0LKV3-F1
#
_cell.length_a   1.000
_cell.length_b   1.000
_cell.length_c   1.000
_cell.angle_alpha   90.00
_cell.angle_beta   90.00
_cell.angle_gamma   90.00
#
_symmetry.space_group_name_H-M   'P 1'
#
loop_
_entity.id
_entity.type
_entity.pdbx_description
1 polymer ?
#
loop_
_entity_poly.entity_id
_entity_poly.type
_entity_poly.pdbx_seq_one_letter_code
_entity_poly.pdbx_strand_id
1 'polypeptide(L)'
;YAFAREAYPYDSKDSIIVRAIQRNISNLFSLQQERDYVINYMEKLAKAVNARALSIYLSIPGVARITAVRLVAELGDLRRFSTSAQIDAFVGIDPGRYQSGEKDSSLGITKHGNHIARKILYRVITQM
;
A
#
# COMPACT_ATOMS: atom_id res chain seq x y z
N TYR A 1 -7.48 -25.30 -25.23
CA TYR A 1 -8.86 -25.40 -25.76
C TYR A 1 -9.63 -26.66 -25.34
N ALA A 2 -9.01 -27.69 -24.73
CA ALA A 2 -9.73 -28.90 -24.29
C ALA A 2 -10.85 -28.59 -23.28
N PHE A 3 -10.54 -27.88 -22.18
CA PHE A 3 -11.51 -27.52 -21.15
C PHE A 3 -12.64 -26.57 -21.61
N ALA A 4 -12.40 -25.75 -22.63
CA ALA A 4 -13.42 -24.85 -23.16
C ALA A 4 -14.52 -25.59 -23.94
N ARG A 5 -14.22 -26.79 -24.47
CA ARG A 5 -15.19 -27.63 -25.18
C ARG A 5 -16.08 -28.44 -24.25
N GLU A 6 -15.65 -28.64 -23.01
CA GLU A 6 -16.39 -29.36 -21.96
C GLU A 6 -17.26 -28.43 -21.11
N ALA A 7 -17.07 -27.11 -21.22
CA ALA A 7 -17.80 -26.11 -20.45
C ALA A 7 -19.14 -25.75 -21.11
N TYR A 8 -20.22 -25.75 -20.33
CA TYR A 8 -21.51 -25.21 -20.74
C TYR A 8 -21.53 -23.68 -20.55
N PRO A 9 -21.86 -22.87 -21.58
CA PRO A 9 -21.87 -21.41 -21.44
C PRO A 9 -23.00 -20.97 -20.50
N TYR A 10 -22.66 -20.19 -19.47
CA TYR A 10 -23.63 -19.61 -18.54
C TYR A 10 -24.59 -18.63 -19.25
N ASP A 11 -24.11 -17.91 -20.27
CA ASP A 11 -24.88 -16.91 -21.01
C ASP A 11 -24.44 -16.83 -22.48
N SER A 12 -25.28 -16.22 -23.33
CA SER A 12 -25.00 -15.95 -24.73
C SER A 12 -23.91 -14.89 -24.90
N LYS A 13 -23.11 -15.02 -25.97
CA LYS A 13 -22.01 -14.10 -26.28
C LYS A 13 -22.46 -12.64 -26.45
N ASP A 14 -23.71 -12.42 -26.83
CA ASP A 14 -24.28 -11.10 -27.12
C ASP A 14 -25.04 -10.50 -25.92
N SER A 15 -25.13 -11.24 -24.81
CA SER A 15 -25.82 -10.82 -23.59
C SER A 15 -25.24 -9.54 -23.01
N ILE A 16 -26.13 -8.78 -22.35
CA ILE A 16 -25.78 -7.59 -21.57
C ILE A 16 -24.72 -7.92 -20.51
N ILE A 17 -24.74 -9.12 -19.92
CA ILE A 17 -23.78 -9.56 -18.91
C ILE A 17 -22.37 -9.66 -19.52
N VAL A 18 -22.23 -10.32 -20.68
CA VAL A 18 -20.94 -10.46 -21.37
C VAL A 18 -20.40 -9.09 -21.79
N ARG A 19 -21.27 -8.19 -22.28
CA ARG A 19 -20.88 -6.80 -22.59
C ARG A 19 -20.41 -6.02 -21.36
N ALA A 20 -21.10 -6.16 -20.22
CA ALA A 20 -20.71 -5.53 -18.97
C ALA A 20 -19.35 -6.04 -18.47
N ILE A 21 -19.10 -7.35 -18.57
CA ILE A 21 -17.81 -7.96 -18.23
C ILE A 21 -16.70 -7.42 -19.14
N GLN A 22 -16.90 -7.40 -20.47
CA GLN A 22 -15.93 -6.84 -21.41
C GLN A 22 -15.60 -5.37 -21.13
N ARG A 23 -16.63 -4.57 -20.79
CA ARG A 23 -16.44 -3.17 -20.36
C ARG A 23 -15.61 -3.08 -19.09
N ASN A 24 -15.93 -3.88 -18.07
CA ASN A 24 -15.20 -3.88 -16.80
C ASN A 24 -13.74 -4.31 -16.99
N ILE A 25 -13.48 -5.32 -17.83
CA ILE A 25 -12.13 -5.75 -18.20
C ILE A 25 -11.37 -4.59 -18.85
N SER A 26 -12.01 -3.89 -19.79
CA SER A 26 -11.40 -2.72 -20.45
C SER A 26 -11.06 -1.61 -19.44
N ASN A 27 -11.98 -1.32 -18.51
CA ASN A 27 -11.75 -0.36 -17.44
C ASN A 27 -10.60 -0.79 -16.52
N LEU A 28 -10.51 -2.08 -16.17
CA LEU A 28 -9.42 -2.62 -15.36
C LEU A 28 -8.06 -2.42 -16.04
N PHE A 29 -7.97 -2.64 -17.36
CA PHE A 29 -6.75 -2.39 -18.11
C PHE A 29 -6.38 -0.91 -18.16
N SER A 30 -7.35 -0.01 -18.35
CA SER A 30 -7.09 1.43 -18.32
C SER A 30 -6.60 1.90 -16.95
N LEU A 31 -7.25 1.45 -15.88
CA LEU A 31 -6.86 1.76 -14.50
C LEU A 31 -5.47 1.20 -14.15
N GLN A 32 -5.14 0.01 -14.67
CA GLN A 32 -3.81 -0.56 -14.52
C GLN A 32 -2.73 0.32 -15.16
N GLN A 33 -2.96 0.79 -16.38
CA GLN A 33 -2.02 1.67 -17.09
C GLN A 33 -1.85 3.01 -16.37
N GLU A 34 -2.95 3.61 -15.92
CA GLU A 34 -2.91 4.86 -15.15
C GLU A 34 -2.13 4.69 -13.85
N ARG A 35 -2.37 3.58 -13.12
CA ARG A 35 -1.62 3.26 -11.91
C ARG A 35 -0.12 3.18 -12.19
N ASP A 36 0.28 2.51 -13.27
CA ASP A 36 1.69 2.34 -13.62
C ASP A 36 2.32 3.70 -14.01
N TYR A 37 1.58 4.54 -14.73
CA TYR A 37 1.98 5.91 -15.01
C TYR A 37 2.22 6.73 -13.72
N VAL A 38 1.26 6.71 -12.79
CA VAL A 38 1.36 7.43 -11.51
C VAL A 38 2.55 6.92 -10.68
N ILE A 39 2.76 5.61 -10.59
CA ILE A 39 3.91 5.04 -9.86
C ILE A 39 5.22 5.50 -10.47
N ASN A 40 5.33 5.48 -11.81
CA ASN A 40 6.54 5.93 -12.50
C ASN A 40 6.79 7.43 -12.28
N TYR A 41 5.73 8.24 -12.26
CA TYR A 41 5.83 9.65 -11.97
C TYR A 41 6.28 9.92 -10.51
N MET A 42 5.66 9.23 -9.54
CA MET A 42 6.04 9.33 -8.13
C MET A 42 7.50 8.89 -7.90
N GLU A 43 7.98 7.86 -8.59
CA GLU A 43 9.39 7.44 -8.46
C GLU A 43 10.34 8.54 -8.96
N LYS A 44 10.02 9.19 -10.09
CA LYS A 44 10.82 10.31 -10.61
C LYS A 44 10.91 11.44 -9.57
N LEU A 45 9.78 11.80 -8.96
CA LEU A 45 9.73 12.81 -7.90
C LEU A 45 10.53 12.38 -6.66
N ALA A 46 10.37 11.14 -6.20
CA ALA A 46 11.09 10.61 -5.05
C ALA A 46 12.61 10.64 -5.26
N LYS A 47 13.08 10.26 -6.45
CA LYS A 47 14.51 10.34 -6.81
C LYS A 47 15.02 11.78 -6.84
N ALA A 48 14.24 12.72 -7.35
CA ALA A 48 14.60 14.13 -7.40
C ALA A 48 14.71 14.77 -6.01
N VAL A 49 13.82 14.41 -5.09
CA VAL A 49 13.79 14.97 -3.73
C VAL A 49 14.83 14.30 -2.82
N ASN A 50 14.89 12.96 -2.82
CA ASN A 50 15.78 12.22 -1.93
C ASN A 50 16.06 10.79 -2.44
N ALA A 51 16.94 10.69 -3.44
CA ALA A 51 17.37 9.40 -3.99
C ALA A 51 17.96 8.45 -2.93
N ARG A 52 18.64 8.99 -1.91
CA ARG A 52 19.24 8.20 -0.83
C ARG A 52 18.19 7.47 -0.01
N ALA A 53 17.09 8.15 0.36
CA ALA A 53 16.00 7.52 1.11
C ALA A 53 15.42 6.32 0.33
N LEU A 54 15.23 6.46 -0.97
CA LEU A 54 14.72 5.38 -1.81
C LEU A 54 15.67 4.17 -1.85
N SER A 55 16.98 4.39 -1.95
CA SER A 55 17.98 3.31 -1.88
C SER A 55 17.99 2.58 -0.54
N ILE A 56 17.76 3.30 0.56
CA ILE A 56 17.69 2.70 1.90
C ILE A 56 16.44 1.81 2.01
N TYR A 57 15.28 2.29 1.57
CA TYR A 57 14.06 1.46 1.58
C TYR A 57 14.22 0.19 0.73
N LEU A 58 14.81 0.29 -0.46
CA LEU A 58 15.06 -0.85 -1.34
C LEU A 58 16.09 -1.85 -0.78
N SER A 59 16.92 -1.44 0.19
CA SER A 59 17.87 -2.34 0.85
C SER A 59 17.20 -3.27 1.88
N ILE A 60 15.96 -2.97 2.28
CA ILE A 60 15.21 -3.78 3.23
C ILE A 60 14.62 -4.99 2.47
N PRO A 61 14.91 -6.24 2.88
CA PRO A 61 14.32 -7.42 2.26
C PRO A 61 12.79 -7.33 2.25
N GLY A 62 12.14 -7.80 1.17
CA GLY A 62 10.67 -7.73 1.01
C GLY A 62 10.11 -6.36 0.64
N VAL A 63 10.91 -5.29 0.67
CA VAL A 63 10.48 -3.96 0.18
C VAL A 63 10.82 -3.82 -1.30
N ALA A 64 9.79 -3.95 -2.14
CA ALA A 64 9.91 -3.71 -3.58
C ALA A 64 9.73 -2.22 -3.95
N ARG A 65 10.08 -1.88 -5.20
CA ARG A 65 9.97 -0.53 -5.79
C ARG A 65 8.67 0.21 -5.46
N ILE A 66 7.52 -0.41 -5.70
CA ILE A 66 6.21 0.24 -5.50
C ILE A 66 6.00 0.57 -4.02
N THR A 67 6.37 -0.36 -3.14
CA THR A 67 6.28 -0.18 -1.68
C THR A 67 7.21 0.92 -1.21
N ALA A 68 8.45 0.94 -1.67
CA ALA A 68 9.42 1.98 -1.32
C ALA A 68 8.95 3.38 -1.72
N VAL A 69 8.45 3.54 -2.97
CA VAL A 69 7.92 4.82 -3.45
C VAL A 69 6.71 5.27 -2.62
N ARG A 70 5.81 4.34 -2.28
CA ARG A 70 4.65 4.64 -1.42
C ARG A 70 5.07 5.04 0.00
N LEU A 71 6.05 4.36 0.60
CA LEU A 71 6.56 4.72 1.92
C LEU A 71 7.17 6.12 1.93
N VAL A 72 7.96 6.47 0.90
CA VAL A 72 8.51 7.82 0.75
C VAL A 72 7.39 8.86 0.62
N ALA A 73 6.32 8.55 -0.14
CA ALA A 73 5.19 9.46 -0.30
C ALA A 73 4.41 9.68 1.01
N GLU A 74 4.20 8.63 1.80
CA GLU A 74 3.41 8.69 3.04
C GLU A 74 4.19 9.26 4.23
N LEU A 75 5.47 8.90 4.36
CA LEU A 75 6.32 9.30 5.48
C LEU A 75 7.07 10.61 5.21
N GLY A 76 7.29 10.94 3.94
CA GLY A 76 8.05 12.10 3.52
C GLY A 76 9.52 12.02 3.95
N ASP A 77 10.09 13.16 4.32
CA ASP A 77 11.45 13.22 4.85
C ASP A 77 11.49 12.73 6.29
N LEU A 78 12.10 11.56 6.51
CA LEU A 78 12.26 10.98 7.84
C LEU A 78 13.13 11.83 8.78
N ARG A 79 13.97 12.73 8.25
CA ARG A 79 14.83 13.60 9.06
C ARG A 79 14.04 14.61 9.90
N ARG A 80 12.74 14.78 9.63
CA ARG A 80 11.85 15.61 10.46
C ARG A 80 11.54 14.99 11.82
N PHE A 81 11.80 13.69 11.97
CA PHE A 81 11.60 12.96 13.23
C PHE A 81 12.94 12.84 13.95
N SER A 82 12.98 13.30 15.19
CA SER A 82 14.19 13.24 16.03
C SER A 82 14.43 11.84 16.59
N THR A 83 13.38 11.02 16.72
CA THR A 83 13.45 9.66 17.28
C THR A 83 12.54 8.69 16.52
N SER A 84 12.86 7.40 16.58
CA SER A 84 12.01 6.34 16.00
C SER A 84 10.62 6.30 16.63
N ALA A 85 10.51 6.57 17.93
CA ALA A 85 9.22 6.61 18.63
C ALA A 85 8.26 7.67 18.05
N GLN A 86 8.77 8.78 17.52
CA GLN A 86 7.94 9.76 16.83
C GLN A 86 7.40 9.24 15.49
N ILE A 87 8.16 8.38 14.80
CA ILE A 87 7.69 7.70 13.59
C ILE A 87 6.60 6.69 13.97
N ASP A 88 6.81 5.92 15.03
CA ASP A 88 5.84 4.93 15.52
C ASP A 88 4.51 5.58 15.88
N ALA A 89 4.55 6.71 16.60
CA ALA A 89 3.37 7.52 16.92
C ALA A 89 2.74 8.17 15.68
N PHE A 90 3.54 8.66 14.73
CA PHE A 90 3.04 9.24 13.48
C PHE A 90 2.29 8.21 12.63
N VAL A 91 2.81 6.98 12.55
CA VAL A 91 2.15 5.87 11.84
C VAL A 91 0.99 5.30 12.66
N GLY A 92 1.06 5.40 13.99
CA GLY A 92 0.11 4.79 14.92
C GLY A 92 0.32 3.28 15.01
N ILE A 93 1.54 2.85 15.30
CA ILE A 93 1.87 1.45 15.61
C ILE A 93 2.34 1.29 17.06
N ASP A 94 2.45 2.39 17.79
CA ASP A 94 2.77 2.39 19.21
C ASP A 94 1.62 1.78 20.03
N PRO A 95 1.93 1.07 21.13
CA PRO A 95 0.90 0.57 22.05
C PRO A 95 0.22 1.74 22.75
N GLY A 96 -1.12 1.77 22.72
CA GLY A 96 -1.89 2.75 23.46
C GLY A 96 -1.68 2.59 24.96
N ARG A 97 -1.62 3.71 25.68
CA ARG A 97 -1.56 3.72 27.15
C ARG A 97 -2.85 4.30 27.68
N TYR A 98 -3.48 3.60 28.62
CA TYR A 98 -4.60 4.14 29.39
C TYR A 98 -4.13 4.36 30.82
N GLN A 99 -3.98 5.63 31.19
CA GLN A 99 -3.56 6.02 32.54
C GLN A 99 -4.69 6.81 33.19
N SER A 100 -5.38 6.20 34.16
CA SER A 100 -6.38 6.87 34.98
C SER A 100 -5.95 6.79 36.45
N GLY A 101 -5.23 7.80 36.93
CA GLY A 101 -4.86 8.01 38.35
C GLY A 101 -4.06 6.87 38.99
N GLU A 102 -4.73 5.77 39.32
CA GLU A 102 -4.20 4.59 40.02
C GLU A 102 -3.96 3.37 39.10
N LYS A 103 -4.40 3.41 37.83
CA LYS A 103 -4.22 2.29 36.89
C LYS A 103 -3.49 2.74 35.64
N ASP A 104 -2.39 2.05 35.33
CA ASP A 104 -1.70 2.08 34.06
C ASP A 104 -1.96 0.74 33.36
N SER A 105 -2.66 0.75 32.22
CA SER A 105 -2.91 -0.43 31.41
C SER A 105 -2.47 -0.21 29.97
N SER A 106 -1.78 -1.22 29.42
CA SER A 106 -1.43 -1.25 27.99
C SER A 106 -2.68 -1.64 27.19
N LEU A 107 -3.08 -0.76 26.28
CA LEU A 107 -4.10 -1.04 25.26
C LEU A 107 -3.45 -1.62 24.00
N GLY A 108 -4.28 -1.97 23.01
CA GLY A 108 -3.80 -2.31 21.67
C GLY A 108 -3.12 -1.14 20.97
N ILE A 109 -2.68 -1.35 19.73
CA ILE A 109 -2.03 -0.30 18.92
C ILE A 109 -2.91 0.96 18.81
N THR A 110 -2.30 2.14 18.89
CA THR A 110 -3.00 3.38 18.63
C THR A 110 -3.45 3.42 17.16
N LYS A 111 -4.65 3.92 16.85
CA LYS A 111 -5.16 3.99 15.46
C LYS A 111 -5.22 5.40 14.89
N HIS A 112 -4.73 6.40 15.64
CA HIS A 112 -4.83 7.82 15.33
C HIS A 112 -3.79 8.32 14.30
N GLY A 113 -2.73 7.54 14.04
CA GLY A 113 -1.69 7.87 13.05
C GLY A 113 -2.03 7.50 11.60
N ASN A 114 -1.08 7.72 10.68
CA ASN A 114 -1.24 7.48 9.24
C ASN A 114 -1.63 6.03 8.92
N HIS A 115 -2.93 5.84 8.65
CA HIS A 115 -3.52 4.53 8.37
C HIS A 115 -3.01 3.89 7.07
N ILE A 116 -2.60 4.69 6.08
CA ILE A 116 -2.06 4.20 4.82
C ILE A 116 -0.64 3.67 5.05
N ALA A 117 0.21 4.46 5.69
CA ALA A 117 1.56 4.04 6.08
C ALA A 117 1.51 2.74 6.91
N ARG A 118 0.62 2.69 7.91
CA ARG A 118 0.42 1.50 8.74
C ARG A 118 0.01 0.27 7.93
N LYS A 119 -0.90 0.43 6.98
CA LYS A 119 -1.34 -0.66 6.08
C LYS A 119 -0.20 -1.12 5.17
N ILE A 120 0.62 -0.21 4.67
CA ILE A 120 1.79 -0.56 3.86
C ILE A 120 2.78 -1.36 4.70
N LEU A 121 3.15 -0.88 5.89
CA LEU A 121 4.08 -1.58 6.79
C LEU A 121 3.57 -2.97 7.17
N TYR A 122 2.29 -3.10 7.51
CA TYR A 122 1.69 -4.40 7.80
C TYR A 122 1.81 -5.36 6.61
N ARG A 123 1.56 -4.88 5.39
CA ARG A 123 1.70 -5.70 4.17
C ARG A 123 3.14 -6.10 3.90
N VAL A 124 4.10 -5.21 4.12
CA VAL A 124 5.53 -5.54 3.99
C VAL A 124 5.89 -6.70 4.90
N ILE A 125 5.52 -6.62 6.18
CA ILE A 125 5.84 -7.67 7.15
C ILE A 125 5.15 -9.00 6.81
N THR A 126 3.90 -8.96 6.33
CA THR A 126 3.13 -10.18 6.02
C THR A 126 3.55 -10.84 4.70
N GLN A 127 4.17 -10.08 3.80
CA GLN A 127 4.60 -10.56 2.48
C GLN A 127 6.11 -10.90 2.43
N MET A 128 6.83 -10.70 3.52
CA MET A 128 8.20 -11.17 3.75
C MET A 128 8.21 -12.65 4.14
#